data_AF-A0A7S1LNM3-F1
#
_entry.id   AF-A0A7S1LNM3-F1
#
_cell.length_a   1.000
_cell.length_b   1.000
_cell.length_c   1.000
_cell.angle_alpha   90.00
_cell.angle_beta   90.00
_cell.angle_gamma   90.00
#
_symmetry.space_group_name_H-M   'P 1'
#
loop_
_entity.id
_entity.type
_entity.pdbx_description
1 polymer ?
#
loop_
_entity_poly.entity_id
_entity_poly.type
_entity_poly.pdbx_seq_one_letter_code
_entity_poly.pdbx_strand_id
1 'polypeptide(L)'
;HQRWTLDEKTRMIRSAEGKCLDSASPGLLKACEEGSETQQWTPDPSSGLLISSEGQRCLQPKALDGKGSPVTLKACNPGRLRQQWKTQAPDAGEATRFGDLMI
;
A
#
# COMPACT_ATOMS: atom_id res chain seq x y z
N HIS A 1 -9.03 -12.08 4.53
CA HIS A 1 -7.89 -11.34 5.11
C HIS A 1 -7.19 -10.60 3.99
N GLN A 2 -7.09 -9.27 4.04
CA GLN A 2 -6.30 -8.51 3.07
C GLN A 2 -4.83 -8.60 3.47
N ARG A 3 -4.04 -9.39 2.76
CA ARG A 3 -2.60 -9.50 2.94
C ARG A 3 -1.93 -8.88 1.72
N TRP A 4 -1.06 -7.91 1.97
CA TRP A 4 -0.33 -7.17 0.95
C TRP A 4 1.17 -7.32 1.16
N THR A 5 1.91 -7.45 0.07
CA THR A 5 3.34 -7.75 0.12
C THR A 5 4.09 -6.79 -0.80
N LEU A 6 5.02 -6.01 -0.24
CA LEU A 6 5.91 -5.11 -0.97
C LEU A 6 7.15 -5.86 -1.44
N ASP A 7 7.30 -5.96 -2.75
CA ASP A 7 8.57 -6.36 -3.34
C ASP A 7 9.54 -5.17 -3.31
N GLU A 8 10.59 -5.25 -2.50
CA GLU A 8 11.58 -4.17 -2.36
C GLU A 8 12.39 -3.92 -3.65
N LYS A 9 12.52 -4.92 -4.54
CA LYS A 9 13.25 -4.75 -5.81
C LYS A 9 12.43 -3.98 -6.82
N THR A 10 11.15 -4.33 -6.95
CA THR A 10 10.26 -3.74 -7.96
C THR A 10 9.41 -2.59 -7.41
N ARG A 11 9.40 -2.39 -6.09
CA ARG A 11 8.57 -1.43 -5.35
C ARG A 11 7.07 -1.62 -5.57
N MET A 12 6.67 -2.81 -6.00
CA MET A 12 5.28 -3.16 -6.22
C MET A 12 4.65 -3.79 -4.99
N ILE A 13 3.38 -3.47 -4.73
CA ILE A 13 2.60 -4.10 -3.66
C ILE A 13 1.65 -5.11 -4.27
N ARG A 14 1.83 -6.39 -3.95
CA ARG A 14 0.99 -7.50 -4.42
C ARG A 14 -0.07 -7.87 -3.39
N SER A 15 -1.30 -8.02 -3.86
CA SER A 15 -2.39 -8.65 -3.12
C SER A 15 -2.18 -10.16 -3.01
N ALA A 16 -2.87 -10.79 -2.06
CA ALA A 16 -2.92 -12.26 -1.93
C ALA A 16 -3.44 -12.97 -3.20
N GLU A 17 -4.17 -12.27 -4.07
CA GLU A 17 -4.71 -12.78 -5.34
C GLU A 17 -3.73 -12.61 -6.52
N GLY A 18 -2.52 -12.12 -6.27
CA GLY A 18 -1.49 -11.94 -7.30
C GLY A 18 -1.62 -10.68 -8.17
N LYS A 19 -2.59 -9.80 -7.87
CA LYS A 19 -2.72 -8.48 -8.51
C LYS A 19 -1.86 -7.42 -7.81
N CYS A 20 -1.38 -6.44 -8.55
CA CYS A 20 -0.59 -5.33 -8.04
C CYS A 20 -1.46 -4.10 -7.74
N LEU A 21 -1.08 -3.37 -6.69
CA LEU A 21 -1.69 -2.10 -6.31
C LEU A 21 -1.30 -1.03 -7.34
N ASP A 22 -2.30 -0.40 -7.97
CA ASP A 22 -2.13 0.48 -9.12
C ASP A 22 -2.84 1.82 -8.88
N SER A 23 -2.12 2.93 -8.83
CA SER A 23 -2.65 4.26 -8.51
C SER A 23 -3.61 4.84 -9.54
N ALA A 24 -3.53 4.37 -10.79
CA ALA A 24 -4.35 4.84 -11.90
C ALA A 24 -5.60 3.98 -12.11
N SER A 25 -5.67 2.80 -11.49
CA SER A 25 -6.81 1.89 -11.62
C SER A 25 -8.01 2.33 -10.75
N PRO A 26 -9.25 2.34 -11.28
CA PRO A 26 -10.47 2.66 -10.51
C PRO A 26 -10.70 1.79 -9.27
N GLY A 27 -10.13 0.58 -9.23
CA GLY A 27 -10.18 -0.34 -8.09
C GLY A 27 -8.87 -0.49 -7.33
N LEU A 28 -7.86 0.31 -7.69
CA LEU A 28 -6.48 0.22 -7.22
C LEU A 28 -5.81 -1.14 -7.43
N LEU A 29 -6.38 -2.04 -8.23
CA LEU A 29 -5.82 -3.37 -8.52
C LEU A 29 -5.76 -3.59 -10.03
N LYS A 30 -4.62 -4.07 -10.52
CA LYS A 30 -4.42 -4.46 -11.92
C LYS A 30 -3.44 -5.65 -11.99
N ALA A 31 -3.30 -6.24 -13.17
CA ALA A 31 -2.19 -7.15 -13.44
C ALA A 31 -0.86 -6.43 -13.17
N CYS A 32 0.10 -7.16 -12.60
CA CYS A 32 1.42 -6.63 -12.28
C CYS A 32 2.20 -6.32 -13.55
N GLU A 33 2.76 -5.11 -13.62
CA GLU A 33 3.54 -4.60 -14.73
C GLU A 33 4.85 -4.01 -14.19
N GLU A 34 5.94 -4.77 -14.30
CA GLU A 34 7.26 -4.32 -13.84
C GLU A 34 7.67 -3.05 -14.60
N GLY A 35 8.17 -2.05 -13.86
CA GLY A 35 8.52 -0.74 -14.41
C GLY A 35 7.33 0.22 -14.57
N SER A 36 6.10 -0.19 -14.26
CA SER A 36 4.96 0.74 -14.24
C SER A 36 5.06 1.70 -13.05
N GLU A 37 5.19 3.00 -13.34
CA GLU A 37 5.23 4.07 -12.32
C GLU A 37 3.95 4.11 -11.47
N THR A 38 2.80 3.70 -12.03
CA THR A 38 1.51 3.67 -11.32
C THR A 38 1.43 2.51 -10.34
N GLN A 39 2.32 1.52 -10.44
CA GLN A 39 2.38 0.34 -9.56
C GLN A 39 3.54 0.37 -8.58
N GLN A 40 4.28 1.48 -8.54
CA GLN A 40 5.37 1.68 -7.59
C GLN A 40 4.91 2.46 -6.37
N TRP A 41 5.35 1.99 -5.20
CA TRP A 41 4.96 2.53 -3.91
C TRP A 41 6.18 2.76 -3.03
N THR A 42 6.14 3.87 -2.30
CA THR A 42 7.17 4.25 -1.35
C THR A 42 6.60 4.32 0.06
N PRO A 43 6.90 3.33 0.91
CA PRO A 43 6.71 3.48 2.35
C PRO A 43 7.61 4.61 2.88
N ASP A 44 7.03 5.51 3.67
CA ASP A 44 7.76 6.43 4.53
C ASP A 44 7.76 5.87 5.96
N PRO A 45 8.89 5.31 6.45
CA PRO A 45 8.96 4.68 7.76
C PRO A 45 8.81 5.68 8.92
N SER A 46 9.06 6.97 8.68
CA SER A 46 8.97 8.00 9.73
C SER A 46 7.52 8.36 10.07
N SER A 47 6.64 8.31 9.07
CA SER A 47 5.23 8.68 9.19
C SER A 47 4.26 7.50 9.05
N GLY A 48 4.74 6.34 8.58
CA GLY A 48 3.93 5.18 8.23
C GLY A 48 3.12 5.35 6.96
N LEU A 49 3.37 6.39 6.16
CA LEU A 49 2.64 6.63 4.91
C LEU A 49 3.04 5.63 3.83
N LEU A 50 2.08 5.26 2.98
CA LEU A 50 2.30 4.51 1.75
C LEU A 50 1.99 5.42 0.57
N ILE A 51 3.05 5.88 -0.11
CA ILE A 51 2.98 6.96 -1.10
C ILE A 51 3.06 6.36 -2.50
N SER A 52 2.13 6.71 -3.39
CA SER A 52 2.23 6.36 -4.82
C SER A 52 3.38 7.14 -5.45
N SER A 53 4.25 6.46 -6.20
CA SER A 53 5.33 7.13 -6.94
C SER A 53 4.75 8.15 -7.92
N GLU A 54 3.71 7.76 -8.63
CA GLU A 54 2.93 8.65 -9.47
C GLU A 54 1.97 9.52 -8.62
N GLY A 55 2.13 10.84 -8.67
CA GLY A 55 1.18 11.80 -8.10
C GLY A 55 1.25 12.02 -6.58
N GLN A 56 2.19 11.38 -5.87
CA GLN A 56 2.47 11.54 -4.43
C GLN A 56 1.20 11.52 -3.55
N ARG A 57 0.31 10.55 -3.80
CA ARG A 57 -0.91 10.35 -3.00
C ARG A 57 -0.69 9.22 -2.01
N CYS A 58 -1.34 9.31 -0.86
CA CYS A 58 -1.22 8.34 0.19
C CYS A 58 -2.40 7.37 0.20
N LEU A 59 -2.08 6.09 0.37
CA LEU A 59 -3.05 5.03 0.56
C LEU A 59 -3.75 5.20 1.92
N GLN A 60 -5.08 5.11 1.93
CA GLN A 60 -5.89 5.00 3.14
C GLN A 60 -7.11 4.12 2.90
N PRO A 61 -7.65 3.46 3.94
CA PRO A 61 -8.95 2.83 3.83
C PRO A 61 -10.07 3.88 3.76
N LYS A 62 -11.18 3.52 3.12
CA LYS A 62 -12.40 4.34 3.09
C LYS A 62 -13.09 4.41 4.45
N ALA A 63 -13.02 3.33 5.24
CA ALA A 63 -13.58 3.22 6.59
C ALA A 63 -12.50 2.76 7.59
N LEU A 64 -12.62 3.17 8.86
CA LEU A 64 -11.66 2.83 9.93
C LEU A 64 -11.94 1.43 10.50
N ASP A 65 -13.18 0.99 10.44
CA ASP A 65 -13.80 0.01 11.33
C ASP A 65 -13.96 -1.38 10.70
N GLY A 66 -13.44 -1.60 9.49
CA GLY A 66 -13.67 -2.83 8.74
C GLY A 66 -12.39 -3.55 8.31
N LYS A 67 -12.17 -4.76 8.84
CA LYS A 67 -11.38 -5.78 8.12
C LYS A 67 -11.97 -5.91 6.72
N GLY A 68 -11.18 -5.60 5.69
CA GLY A 68 -11.66 -5.63 4.31
C GLY A 68 -12.18 -4.31 3.76
N SER A 69 -12.03 -3.19 4.48
CA SER A 69 -12.39 -1.87 3.93
C SER A 69 -11.67 -1.64 2.59
N PRO A 70 -12.37 -1.16 1.55
CA PRO A 70 -11.72 -0.73 0.32
C PRO A 70 -10.71 0.37 0.63
N VAL A 71 -9.60 0.38 -0.10
CA VAL A 71 -8.59 1.44 -0.06
C VAL A 71 -8.87 2.51 -1.10
N THR A 72 -8.31 3.70 -0.90
CA THR A 72 -8.39 4.85 -1.80
C THR A 72 -7.15 5.72 -1.67
N LEU A 73 -6.91 6.58 -2.66
CA LEU A 73 -5.81 7.54 -2.66
C LEU A 73 -6.28 8.93 -2.26
N LYS A 74 -5.60 9.54 -1.27
CA LYS A 74 -5.84 10.92 -0.83
C LYS A 74 -4.54 11.72 -0.75
N ALA A 75 -4.66 13.03 -0.62
CA ALA A 75 -3.52 13.86 -0.28
C ALA A 75 -2.85 13.32 1.00
N CYS A 76 -1.52 13.27 0.98
CA CYS A 76 -0.74 12.78 2.10
C CYS A 76 -0.85 13.71 3.30
N ASN A 77 -1.11 13.13 4.47
CA ASN A 77 -1.18 13.82 5.74
C ASN A 77 -0.60 12.91 6.83
N PRO A 78 0.64 13.15 7.30
CA PRO A 78 1.29 12.30 8.29
C PRO A 78 0.58 12.31 9.65
N GLY A 79 -0.22 13.34 9.96
CA GLY A 79 -1.03 13.39 11.19
C GLY A 79 -2.34 12.61 11.11
N ARG A 80 -2.68 12.02 9.96
CA ARG A 80 -3.92 11.27 9.76
C ARG A 80 -3.68 9.78 10.02
N LEU A 81 -4.13 9.28 11.18
CA LEU A 81 -3.97 7.87 11.60
C LEU A 81 -4.38 6.85 10.53
N ARG A 82 -5.46 7.12 9.77
CA ARG A 82 -5.89 6.24 8.67
C ARG A 82 -4.98 6.19 7.44
N GLN A 83 -3.93 7.01 7.38
CA GLN A 83 -2.91 6.91 6.34
C GLN A 83 -1.64 6.23 6.86
N GLN A 84 -1.61 5.85 8.15
CA GLN A 84 -0.47 5.21 8.77
C GLN A 84 -0.65 3.70 8.74
N TRP A 85 0.27 3.02 8.07
CA TRP A 85 0.28 1.57 7.86
C TRP A 85 1.38 0.94 8.69
N LYS A 86 1.07 -0.17 9.36
CA LYS A 86 2.11 -1.00 9.99
C LYS A 86 2.75 -1.88 8.94
N THR A 87 4.06 -1.73 8.78
CA THR A 87 4.91 -2.73 8.15
C THR A 87 5.21 -3.82 9.16
N GLN A 88 4.88 -5.06 8.83
CA GLN A 88 5.50 -6.19 9.52
C GLN A 88 6.82 -6.46 8.79
N ALA A 89 7.91 -6.33 9.53
CA ALA A 89 9.23 -6.67 9.02
C ALA A 89 9.18 -8.11 8.48
N PRO A 90 9.75 -8.36 7.30
CA PRO A 90 9.83 -9.72 6.80
C PRO A 90 10.75 -10.54 7.70
N ASP A 91 10.38 -11.82 7.93
CA ASP A 91 11.34 -12.80 8.40
C ASP A 91 12.46 -12.92 7.34
N ALA A 92 13.69 -13.17 7.77
CA ALA A 92 14.90 -13.06 6.94
C ALA A 92 14.75 -13.67 5.53
N GLY A 93 14.56 -12.82 4.52
CA GLY A 93 14.42 -13.20 3.10
C GLY A 93 13.06 -12.94 2.44
N GLU A 94 12.03 -12.51 3.18
CA GLU A 94 10.70 -12.22 2.60
C GLU A 94 10.45 -10.72 2.31
N ALA A 95 9.32 -10.45 1.66
CA ALA A 95 8.86 -9.11 1.28
C ALA A 95 8.00 -8.46 2.39
N THR A 96 8.10 -7.13 2.55
CA THR A 96 7.45 -6.37 3.63
C THR A 96 5.93 -6.51 3.57
N ARG A 97 5.29 -6.92 4.68
CA ARG A 97 3.83 -7.13 4.70
C ARG A 97 3.11 -5.90 5.25
N PHE A 98 2.08 -5.44 4.55
CA PHE A 98 1.15 -4.43 5.06
C PHE A 98 -0.13 -5.11 5.50
N GLY A 99 -0.47 -4.93 6.78
CA GLY A 99 -1.51 -5.73 7.43
C GLY A 99 -2.62 -4.93 8.09
N ASP A 100 -2.29 -3.87 8.83
CA ASP A 100 -3.29 -3.24 9.71
C ASP A 100 -3.04 -1.74 9.86
N LEU A 101 -4.15 -1.00 9.91
CA LEU A 101 -4.20 0.42 10.23
C LEU A 101 -3.86 0.63 11.72
N MET A 102 -3.20 1.73 12.07
CA MET A 102 -3.10 2.12 13.49
C MET A 102 -4.46 2.60 13.98
N ILE A 103 -5.18 1.72 14.69
CA ILE A 103 -6.35 2.05 15.51
C ILE A 103 -6.23 1.29 16.82
#